data_AF-A0A9D2B6X1-F1
#
_entry.id   AF-A0A9D2B6X1-F1
#
_cell.length_a   1.000
_cell.length_b   1.000
_cell.length_c   1.000
_cell.angle_alpha   90.00
_cell.angle_beta   90.00
_cell.angle_gamma   90.00
#
_symmetry.space_group_name_H-M   'P 1'
#
loop_
_entity.id
_entity.type
_entity.pdbx_description
1 polymer ?
#
loop_
_entity_poly.entity_id
_entity_poly.type
_entity_poly.pdbx_seq_one_letter_code
_entity_poly.pdbx_strand_id
1 'polypeptide(L)'
;MKRWFAAILAALAVSCGSVAALAQEPLEIENFYNYETQEAEEPPILEELELVVKADEDGVRLEEDLLEPGERYRFPVALRTADGTEIPITDSLLEDYRFTYTRLEGQGIQQFEVEDYRGDYYLHVELADSRSSQLEDGSYRVKLLRRSDRHPVANQRLRFTYGYQELENSYLKSLEKGETVEISNAAPVLTQDQLERIAELNDYRRVTLAGEDWSYTVLLSDEEDKNFRFTNAGAKEILQKYPDQDFKFFTFPGTPSFATTGTVVLDVSDVEEAFGQLYTYRYADGRLYYIKAVPGEEEGTLTFRTRRLDTFLVTNRSLPLGEL
;
A
#
# COMPACT_ATOMS: atom_id res chain seq x y z
N MET A 1 -43.30 -40.80 15.62
CA MET A 1 -44.31 -41.88 15.76
C MET A 1 -45.69 -41.24 15.54
N LYS A 2 -46.63 -41.92 14.86
CA LYS A 2 -47.86 -41.35 14.22
C LYS A 2 -47.49 -40.44 13.02
N ARG A 3 -47.97 -40.64 11.77
CA ARG A 3 -49.31 -40.91 11.18
C ARG A 3 -50.20 -39.65 11.18
N TRP A 4 -50.42 -39.02 10.02
CA TRP A 4 -51.35 -39.40 8.93
C TRP A 4 -52.83 -39.21 9.31
N PHE A 5 -53.53 -38.35 8.55
CA PHE A 5 -54.95 -38.48 8.21
C PHE A 5 -55.19 -37.85 6.83
N ALA A 6 -56.23 -38.28 6.10
CA ALA A 6 -56.41 -37.93 4.69
C ALA A 6 -57.89 -37.84 4.25
N ALA A 7 -58.16 -36.88 3.34
CA ALA A 7 -59.20 -36.86 2.31
C ALA A 7 -60.69 -36.99 2.75
N ILE A 8 -61.60 -37.05 1.74
CA ILE A 8 -63.03 -37.43 1.81
C ILE A 8 -63.92 -36.35 2.49
N LEU A 9 -65.06 -35.86 1.96
CA LEU A 9 -65.84 -36.02 0.71
C LEU A 9 -66.69 -34.69 0.55
N ALA A 10 -67.59 -34.40 -0.40
CA ALA A 10 -68.27 -35.13 -1.48
C ALA A 10 -68.73 -34.16 -2.61
N ALA A 11 -69.66 -34.60 -3.47
CA ALA A 11 -70.36 -33.80 -4.48
C ALA A 11 -71.89 -33.96 -4.38
N LEU A 12 -72.65 -33.09 -5.04
CA LEU A 12 -74.05 -33.31 -5.43
C LEU A 12 -74.38 -32.50 -6.70
N ALA A 13 -75.36 -32.95 -7.48
CA ALA A 13 -75.68 -32.46 -8.84
C ALA A 13 -77.20 -32.26 -9.01
N VAL A 14 -77.73 -32.48 -10.23
CA VAL A 14 -79.17 -32.48 -10.66
C VAL A 14 -79.72 -31.11 -11.13
N SER A 15 -80.43 -30.95 -12.27
CA SER A 15 -80.57 -31.76 -13.51
C SER A 15 -81.37 -31.00 -14.61
N CYS A 16 -81.59 -31.67 -15.76
CA CYS A 16 -82.57 -31.41 -16.83
C CYS A 16 -82.20 -30.39 -17.94
N GLY A 17 -82.36 -30.74 -19.24
CA GLY A 17 -82.72 -32.05 -19.80
C GLY A 17 -82.90 -32.12 -21.32
N SER A 18 -83.08 -33.35 -21.83
CA SER A 18 -83.59 -33.76 -23.17
C SER A 18 -83.03 -33.05 -24.42
N VAL A 19 -82.06 -33.64 -25.13
CA VAL A 19 -82.18 -34.74 -26.12
C VAL A 19 -82.59 -34.28 -27.54
N ALA A 20 -81.61 -34.27 -28.43
CA ALA A 20 -81.70 -34.61 -29.85
C ALA A 20 -80.34 -35.22 -30.26
N ALA A 21 -80.31 -36.14 -31.22
CA ALA A 21 -79.09 -36.85 -31.62
C ALA A 21 -78.93 -36.87 -33.14
N LEU A 22 -77.70 -36.76 -33.64
CA LEU A 22 -77.23 -37.36 -34.90
C LEU A 22 -75.70 -37.24 -35.06
N ALA A 23 -75.11 -38.27 -35.68
CA ALA A 23 -73.79 -38.41 -36.34
C ALA A 23 -72.58 -37.54 -35.96
N GLN A 24 -71.42 -38.19 -35.83
CA GLN A 24 -70.10 -37.57 -35.70
C GLN A 24 -69.44 -37.37 -37.07
N GLU A 25 -68.78 -36.22 -37.27
CA GLU A 25 -67.44 -36.12 -37.88
C GLU A 25 -66.63 -35.08 -37.07
N PRO A 26 -65.30 -35.18 -36.96
CA PRO A 26 -64.52 -34.36 -36.04
C PRO A 26 -64.25 -32.96 -36.60
N LEU A 27 -64.67 -31.92 -35.86
CA LEU A 27 -64.20 -30.55 -36.08
C LEU A 27 -62.97 -30.24 -35.24
N GLU A 28 -62.04 -29.49 -35.83
CA GLU A 28 -60.79 -29.08 -35.20
C GLU A 28 -61.07 -28.10 -34.06
N ILE A 29 -60.40 -28.28 -32.92
CA ILE A 29 -60.54 -27.38 -31.76
C ILE A 29 -59.57 -26.21 -31.92
N GLU A 30 -59.95 -25.24 -32.74
CA GLU A 30 -59.50 -23.87 -32.50
C GLU A 30 -60.09 -23.39 -31.17
N ASN A 31 -59.22 -23.15 -30.18
CA ASN A 31 -59.28 -22.08 -29.18
C ASN A 31 -58.12 -22.30 -28.20
N PHE A 32 -56.92 -21.85 -28.58
CA PHE A 32 -55.81 -21.73 -27.63
C PHE A 32 -56.16 -20.67 -26.59
N TYR A 33 -55.86 -20.95 -25.31
CA TYR A 33 -55.82 -19.91 -24.31
C TYR A 33 -54.62 -19.00 -24.58
N ASN A 34 -54.87 -17.78 -25.07
CA ASN A 34 -53.87 -16.71 -25.07
C ASN A 34 -53.57 -16.30 -23.62
N TYR A 35 -52.71 -17.08 -22.96
CA TYR A 35 -51.79 -16.52 -21.99
C TYR A 35 -50.64 -15.93 -22.79
N GLU A 36 -50.75 -14.64 -23.12
CA GLU A 36 -49.58 -13.83 -23.43
C GLU A 36 -48.71 -13.85 -22.18
N THR A 37 -47.75 -14.76 -22.17
CA THR A 37 -46.66 -14.75 -21.20
C THR A 37 -45.90 -13.48 -21.52
N GLN A 38 -46.08 -12.44 -20.69
CA GLN A 38 -45.20 -11.29 -20.74
C GLN A 38 -43.79 -11.83 -20.56
N GLU A 39 -42.97 -11.71 -21.59
CA GLU A 39 -41.53 -11.82 -21.43
C GLU A 39 -41.17 -10.78 -20.37
N ALA A 40 -40.69 -11.25 -19.22
CA ALA A 40 -40.14 -10.35 -18.22
C ALA A 40 -38.89 -9.78 -18.86
N GLU A 41 -38.97 -8.53 -19.33
CA GLU A 41 -37.84 -7.80 -19.90
C GLU A 41 -36.64 -8.00 -18.97
N GLU A 42 -35.59 -8.65 -19.47
CA GLU A 42 -34.42 -8.92 -18.64
C GLU A 42 -33.91 -7.57 -18.11
N PRO A 43 -33.70 -7.42 -16.78
CA PRO A 43 -33.41 -6.13 -16.19
C PRO A 43 -32.17 -5.56 -16.88
N PRO A 44 -32.27 -4.33 -17.46
CA PRO A 44 -31.33 -3.87 -18.48
C PRO A 44 -29.90 -4.05 -18.01
N ILE A 45 -29.09 -4.68 -18.87
CA ILE A 45 -27.68 -4.89 -18.60
C ILE A 45 -27.08 -3.51 -18.37
N LEU A 46 -26.52 -3.28 -17.18
CA LEU A 46 -25.64 -2.14 -16.96
C LEU A 46 -24.36 -2.43 -17.72
N GLU A 47 -24.32 -1.92 -18.94
CA GLU A 47 -23.22 -2.06 -19.88
C GLU A 47 -21.91 -1.57 -19.26
N GLU A 48 -20.80 -2.17 -19.68
CA GLU A 48 -19.54 -2.22 -18.95
C GLU A 48 -19.08 -0.85 -18.40
N LEU A 49 -18.99 -0.75 -17.08
CA LEU A 49 -18.54 0.44 -16.37
C LEU A 49 -17.01 0.44 -16.21
N GLU A 50 -16.39 1.57 -16.51
CA GLU A 50 -14.99 1.85 -16.22
C GLU A 50 -14.84 2.39 -14.78
N LEU A 51 -13.75 2.04 -14.09
CA LEU A 51 -13.39 2.63 -12.80
C LEU A 51 -12.39 3.76 -13.04
N VAL A 52 -12.87 4.99 -12.90
CA VAL A 52 -12.05 6.21 -13.02
C VAL A 52 -11.34 6.43 -11.69
N VAL A 53 -10.04 6.16 -11.67
CA VAL A 53 -9.13 6.54 -10.59
C VAL A 53 -8.56 7.92 -10.93
N LYS A 54 -8.72 8.90 -10.04
CA LYS A 54 -8.23 10.27 -10.22
C LYS A 54 -6.93 10.51 -9.44
N ALA A 55 -6.24 11.61 -9.74
CA ALA A 55 -5.11 12.05 -8.94
C ALA A 55 -5.54 12.33 -7.48
N ASP A 56 -4.64 12.11 -6.52
CA ASP A 56 -4.90 12.32 -5.09
C ASP A 56 -4.82 13.80 -4.65
N GLU A 57 -4.74 14.05 -3.33
CA GLU A 57 -4.72 15.41 -2.78
C GLU A 57 -3.41 16.19 -3.05
N ASP A 58 -2.29 15.50 -3.31
CA ASP A 58 -1.01 16.10 -3.70
C ASP A 58 -0.78 16.07 -5.22
N GLY A 59 -1.64 15.37 -5.97
CA GLY A 59 -1.67 15.33 -7.43
C GLY A 59 -1.06 14.07 -8.06
N VAL A 60 -0.67 13.09 -7.24
CA VAL A 60 -0.07 11.81 -7.64
C VAL A 60 -1.10 10.94 -8.36
N ARG A 61 -0.67 10.22 -9.41
CA ARG A 61 -1.51 9.36 -10.24
C ARG A 61 -1.06 7.91 -10.20
N LEU A 62 -1.94 7.03 -9.74
CA LEU A 62 -1.69 5.59 -9.55
C LEU A 62 -0.99 4.89 -10.74
N GLU A 63 -1.42 5.12 -11.99
CA GLU A 63 -0.86 4.42 -13.17
C GLU A 63 0.17 5.26 -13.98
N GLU A 64 0.60 6.42 -13.48
CA GLU A 64 1.60 7.29 -14.15
C GLU A 64 2.82 7.62 -13.28
N ASP A 65 2.64 7.81 -11.97
CA ASP A 65 3.68 8.26 -11.03
C ASP A 65 4.24 7.12 -10.15
N LEU A 66 5.41 7.34 -9.55
CA LEU A 66 6.04 6.42 -8.59
C LEU A 66 5.39 6.56 -7.20
N LEU A 67 4.99 5.45 -6.59
CA LEU A 67 4.50 5.44 -5.20
C LEU A 67 5.61 5.04 -4.20
N GLU A 68 5.76 5.80 -3.12
CA GLU A 68 6.75 5.56 -2.08
C GLU A 68 6.30 4.53 -1.02
N PRO A 69 7.16 3.54 -0.68
CA PRO A 69 6.93 2.64 0.44
C PRO A 69 6.88 3.38 1.79
N GLY A 70 5.93 3.01 2.64
CA GLY A 70 5.63 3.68 3.92
C GLY A 70 4.50 4.70 3.83
N GLU A 71 4.19 5.21 2.63
CA GLU A 71 3.18 6.26 2.42
C GLU A 71 1.77 5.71 2.15
N ARG A 72 0.78 6.62 2.20
CA ARG A 72 -0.66 6.33 2.22
C ARG A 72 -1.44 7.23 1.26
N TYR A 73 -1.74 6.70 0.08
CA TYR A 73 -2.39 7.44 -1.00
C TYR A 73 -3.92 7.28 -0.97
N ARG A 74 -4.64 8.35 -1.33
CA ARG A 74 -6.11 8.38 -1.45
C ARG A 74 -6.53 8.89 -2.82
N PHE A 75 -6.70 7.99 -3.79
CA PHE A 75 -7.12 8.36 -5.14
C PHE A 75 -8.66 8.46 -5.20
N PRO A 76 -9.27 9.62 -5.52
CA PRO A 76 -10.71 9.75 -5.64
C PRO A 76 -11.23 8.83 -6.76
N VAL A 77 -12.34 8.12 -6.51
CA VAL A 77 -12.89 7.18 -7.50
C VAL A 77 -14.30 7.51 -7.94
N ALA A 78 -14.54 7.34 -9.24
CA ALA A 78 -15.86 7.40 -9.86
C ALA A 78 -16.04 6.21 -10.83
N LEU A 79 -17.28 5.92 -11.20
CA LEU A 79 -17.59 4.99 -12.29
C LEU A 79 -17.88 5.81 -13.55
N ARG A 80 -17.55 5.28 -14.74
CA ARG A 80 -17.90 5.92 -16.01
C ARG A 80 -18.68 4.95 -16.89
N THR A 81 -19.81 5.42 -17.42
CA THR A 81 -20.64 4.70 -18.40
C THR A 81 -20.12 4.87 -19.82
N ALA A 82 -20.55 4.01 -20.75
CA ALA A 82 -20.09 3.99 -22.14
C ALA A 82 -20.38 5.29 -22.94
N ASP A 83 -21.27 6.16 -22.47
CA ASP A 83 -21.52 7.50 -23.00
C ASP A 83 -20.50 8.57 -22.54
N GLY A 84 -19.63 8.22 -21.59
CA GLY A 84 -18.65 9.12 -20.97
C GLY A 84 -19.12 9.82 -19.70
N THR A 85 -20.36 9.58 -19.23
CA THR A 85 -20.88 10.19 -18.00
C THR A 85 -20.18 9.59 -16.77
N GLU A 86 -19.70 10.45 -15.86
CA GLU A 86 -19.13 10.02 -14.57
C GLU A 86 -20.20 9.97 -13.48
N ILE A 87 -20.27 8.85 -12.78
CA ILE A 87 -21.20 8.55 -11.69
C ILE A 87 -20.39 8.44 -10.39
N PRO A 88 -20.70 9.23 -9.34
CA PRO A 88 -20.03 9.10 -8.05
C PRO A 88 -20.40 7.77 -7.37
N ILE A 89 -19.42 7.14 -6.74
CA ILE A 89 -19.67 6.00 -5.85
C ILE A 89 -20.28 6.54 -4.56
N THR A 90 -21.31 5.87 -4.05
CA THR A 90 -22.10 6.30 -2.87
C THR A 90 -22.60 5.10 -2.09
N ASP A 91 -22.97 5.28 -0.82
CA ASP A 91 -23.55 4.25 0.05
C ASP A 91 -24.68 3.46 -0.63
N SER A 92 -25.63 4.17 -1.24
CA SER A 92 -26.79 3.57 -1.92
C SER A 92 -26.38 2.73 -3.15
N LEU A 93 -25.32 3.12 -3.86
CA LEU A 93 -24.73 2.27 -4.90
C LEU A 93 -24.08 1.04 -4.28
N LEU A 94 -23.44 1.16 -3.11
CA LEU A 94 -22.85 0.02 -2.41
C LEU A 94 -23.85 -0.85 -1.63
N GLU A 95 -25.13 -0.48 -1.54
CA GLU A 95 -26.21 -1.38 -1.10
C GLU A 95 -26.50 -2.47 -2.13
N ASP A 96 -26.45 -2.13 -3.44
CA ASP A 96 -26.69 -3.05 -4.56
C ASP A 96 -25.40 -3.65 -5.16
N TYR A 97 -24.27 -2.95 -5.05
CA TYR A 97 -22.98 -3.36 -5.61
C TYR A 97 -21.92 -3.57 -4.53
N ARG A 98 -20.89 -4.37 -4.85
CA ARG A 98 -19.72 -4.57 -3.99
C ARG A 98 -18.45 -4.60 -4.83
N PHE A 99 -17.42 -3.93 -4.36
CA PHE A 99 -16.09 -4.13 -4.93
C PHE A 99 -15.51 -5.49 -4.50
N THR A 100 -14.58 -5.99 -5.31
CA THR A 100 -13.71 -7.11 -5.00
C THR A 100 -12.34 -6.86 -5.61
N TYR A 101 -11.30 -7.10 -4.83
CA TYR A 101 -9.91 -6.86 -5.21
C TYR A 101 -9.20 -8.20 -5.38
N THR A 102 -8.32 -8.30 -6.35
CA THR A 102 -7.48 -9.49 -6.56
C THR A 102 -6.09 -9.03 -6.95
N ARG A 103 -5.13 -9.16 -6.03
CA ARG A 103 -3.72 -8.90 -6.33
C ARG A 103 -3.25 -9.86 -7.42
N LEU A 104 -2.54 -9.33 -8.40
CA LEU A 104 -1.91 -10.07 -9.49
C LEU A 104 -0.39 -10.09 -9.31
N GLU A 105 0.20 -8.91 -9.05
CA GLU A 105 1.62 -8.69 -8.76
C GLU A 105 1.78 -7.72 -7.56
N GLY A 106 3.02 -7.60 -7.06
CA GLY A 106 3.40 -6.71 -5.96
C GLY A 106 3.50 -7.39 -4.59
N GLN A 107 4.61 -7.13 -3.89
CA GLN A 107 4.78 -7.41 -2.46
C GLN A 107 4.58 -6.10 -1.67
N GLY A 108 4.75 -6.11 -0.34
CA GLY A 108 4.68 -4.91 0.51
C GLY A 108 3.31 -4.22 0.67
N ILE A 109 2.42 -4.26 -0.32
CA ILE A 109 1.12 -3.55 -0.28
C ILE A 109 0.27 -4.07 0.90
N GLN A 110 -0.12 -3.16 1.79
CA GLN A 110 -0.93 -3.44 3.00
C GLN A 110 -2.42 -3.27 2.72
N GLN A 111 -2.82 -2.13 2.13
CA GLN A 111 -4.20 -1.81 1.77
C GLN A 111 -4.29 -1.51 0.27
N PHE A 112 -5.36 -1.98 -0.38
CA PHE A 112 -5.71 -1.65 -1.77
C PHE A 112 -7.23 -1.81 -1.93
N GLU A 113 -8.01 -0.96 -1.25
CA GLU A 113 -9.47 -1.09 -1.15
C GLU A 113 -10.16 0.27 -1.34
N VAL A 114 -11.45 0.27 -1.70
CA VAL A 114 -12.26 1.48 -1.91
C VAL A 114 -13.13 1.70 -0.68
N GLU A 115 -12.89 2.80 0.02
CA GLU A 115 -13.49 3.13 1.31
C GLU A 115 -14.10 4.54 1.29
N ASP A 116 -15.02 4.81 2.23
CA ASP A 116 -15.48 6.19 2.50
C ASP A 116 -14.37 6.96 3.21
N TYR A 117 -14.13 8.19 2.77
CA TYR A 117 -13.40 9.18 3.52
C TYR A 117 -14.12 10.54 3.47
N ARG A 118 -14.84 10.84 4.55
CA ARG A 118 -15.55 12.13 4.80
C ARG A 118 -16.83 12.34 3.96
N GLY A 119 -17.42 11.30 3.39
CA GLY A 119 -18.63 11.33 2.57
C GLY A 119 -18.39 11.18 1.06
N ASP A 120 -17.12 11.03 0.64
CA ASP A 120 -16.69 10.74 -0.72
C ASP A 120 -15.86 9.45 -0.72
N TYR A 121 -15.87 8.72 -1.83
CA TYR A 121 -15.20 7.41 -1.95
C TYR A 121 -13.83 7.50 -2.62
N TYR A 122 -12.83 6.85 -2.01
CA TYR A 122 -11.43 6.85 -2.44
C TYR A 122 -10.89 5.43 -2.52
N LEU A 123 -10.02 5.16 -3.49
CA LEU A 123 -9.14 4.00 -3.50
C LEU A 123 -7.96 4.30 -2.57
N HIS A 124 -7.95 3.64 -1.41
CA HIS A 124 -6.88 3.69 -0.43
C HIS A 124 -5.76 2.72 -0.82
N VAL A 125 -4.54 3.23 -0.97
CA VAL A 125 -3.33 2.44 -1.23
C VAL A 125 -2.30 2.72 -0.14
N GLU A 126 -2.02 1.71 0.69
CA GLU A 126 -0.98 1.77 1.73
C GLU A 126 0.12 0.77 1.40
N LEU A 127 1.36 1.24 1.34
CA LEU A 127 2.55 0.44 1.06
C LEU A 127 3.37 0.24 2.35
N ALA A 128 3.77 -0.98 2.67
CA ALA A 128 4.71 -1.20 3.78
C ALA A 128 6.09 -0.60 3.47
N ASP A 129 6.81 -0.19 4.52
CA ASP A 129 8.24 0.16 4.44
C ASP A 129 9.01 -0.95 3.71
N SER A 130 9.48 -0.66 2.49
CA SER A 130 10.35 -1.58 1.75
C SER A 130 11.80 -1.33 2.13
N ARG A 131 12.59 -2.41 2.17
CA ARG A 131 14.05 -2.32 2.24
C ARG A 131 14.72 -2.23 0.86
N SER A 132 13.94 -2.41 -0.20
CA SER A 132 14.44 -2.47 -1.57
C SER A 132 15.12 -1.16 -2.00
N SER A 133 16.19 -1.28 -2.77
CA SER A 133 16.75 -0.22 -3.62
C SER A 133 16.13 -0.23 -5.03
N GLN A 134 15.42 -1.29 -5.39
CA GLN A 134 14.86 -1.51 -6.73
C GLN A 134 13.38 -1.15 -6.75
N LEU A 135 12.92 -0.61 -7.88
CA LEU A 135 11.51 -0.39 -8.17
C LEU A 135 10.79 -1.74 -8.38
N GLU A 136 9.57 -1.85 -7.87
CA GLU A 136 8.73 -3.04 -7.94
C GLU A 136 7.39 -2.71 -8.64
N ASP A 137 6.87 -3.64 -9.45
CA ASP A 137 5.56 -3.49 -10.09
C ASP A 137 4.43 -4.08 -9.24
N GLY A 138 3.44 -3.25 -8.94
CA GLY A 138 2.18 -3.62 -8.30
C GLY A 138 1.05 -3.73 -9.32
N SER A 139 0.20 -4.74 -9.19
CA SER A 139 -1.02 -4.79 -10.00
C SER A 139 -2.16 -5.50 -9.30
N TYR A 140 -3.35 -4.90 -9.40
CA TYR A 140 -4.61 -5.44 -8.90
C TYR A 140 -5.64 -5.49 -10.01
N ARG A 141 -6.45 -6.55 -10.00
CA ARG A 141 -7.75 -6.57 -10.67
C ARG A 141 -8.81 -6.09 -9.70
N VAL A 142 -9.45 -4.97 -10.01
CA VAL A 142 -10.60 -4.44 -9.29
C VAL A 142 -11.86 -4.79 -10.07
N LYS A 143 -12.87 -5.35 -9.39
CA LYS A 143 -14.20 -5.58 -9.99
C LYS A 143 -15.29 -5.00 -9.13
N LEU A 144 -16.26 -4.33 -9.76
CA LEU A 144 -17.55 -4.03 -9.15
C LEU A 144 -18.53 -5.15 -9.54
N LEU A 145 -19.09 -5.82 -8.55
CA LEU A 145 -20.03 -6.93 -8.72
C LEU A 145 -21.41 -6.53 -8.21
N ARG A 146 -22.47 -6.79 -8.99
CA ARG A 146 -23.85 -6.70 -8.51
C ARG A 146 -24.09 -7.75 -7.40
N ARG A 147 -24.75 -7.39 -6.30
CA ARG A 147 -24.88 -8.29 -5.13
C ARG A 147 -25.90 -9.41 -5.33
N SER A 148 -26.97 -9.16 -6.10
CA SER A 148 -28.07 -10.10 -6.30
C SER A 148 -27.66 -11.39 -7.04
N ASP A 149 -26.82 -11.27 -8.07
CA ASP A 149 -26.39 -12.37 -8.95
C ASP A 149 -24.86 -12.55 -9.06
N ARG A 150 -24.07 -11.61 -8.50
CA ARG A 150 -22.59 -11.56 -8.59
C ARG A 150 -22.06 -11.28 -10.00
N HIS A 151 -22.88 -10.74 -10.90
CA HIS A 151 -22.43 -10.34 -12.24
C HIS A 151 -21.44 -9.16 -12.14
N PRO A 152 -20.29 -9.19 -12.84
CA PRO A 152 -19.36 -8.07 -12.88
C PRO A 152 -19.89 -6.95 -13.78
N VAL A 153 -20.11 -5.75 -13.22
CA VAL A 153 -20.46 -4.55 -13.99
C VAL A 153 -19.24 -3.66 -14.27
N ALA A 154 -18.16 -3.81 -13.51
CA ALA A 154 -16.83 -3.26 -13.82
C ALA A 154 -15.74 -4.32 -13.58
N ASN A 155 -14.66 -4.31 -14.36
CA ASN A 155 -13.57 -5.28 -14.27
C ASN A 155 -12.26 -4.73 -14.87
N GLN A 156 -11.49 -3.99 -14.08
CA GLN A 156 -10.29 -3.27 -14.51
C GLN A 156 -9.03 -3.88 -13.91
N ARG A 157 -7.90 -3.80 -14.64
CA ARG A 157 -6.57 -4.08 -14.09
C ARG A 157 -5.83 -2.77 -13.93
N LEU A 158 -5.64 -2.34 -12.68
CA LEU A 158 -4.79 -1.22 -12.32
C LEU A 158 -3.34 -1.73 -12.20
N ARG A 159 -2.37 -0.95 -12.68
CA ARG A 159 -0.93 -1.20 -12.52
C ARG A 159 -0.24 0.06 -12.02
N PHE A 160 0.72 -0.10 -11.14
CA PHE A 160 1.49 0.99 -10.55
C PHE A 160 2.90 0.50 -10.26
N THR A 161 3.89 1.37 -10.37
CA THR A 161 5.26 1.06 -9.95
C THR A 161 5.49 1.74 -8.59
N TYR A 162 6.14 1.04 -7.67
CA TYR A 162 6.42 1.54 -6.33
C TYR A 162 7.86 1.24 -5.91
N GLY A 163 8.40 2.06 -5.01
CA GLY A 163 9.81 2.03 -4.64
C GLY A 163 10.32 3.41 -4.29
N TYR A 164 11.63 3.58 -4.21
CA TYR A 164 12.24 4.87 -3.90
C TYR A 164 13.05 5.37 -5.09
N GLN A 165 13.04 6.68 -5.28
CA GLN A 165 13.71 7.35 -6.38
C GLN A 165 15.25 7.26 -6.26
N GLU A 166 15.94 7.04 -7.38
CA GLU A 166 17.41 7.12 -7.47
C GLU A 166 17.90 8.57 -7.38
N LEU A 167 19.02 8.80 -6.69
CA LEU A 167 19.66 10.11 -6.59
C LEU A 167 20.06 10.63 -7.98
N GLU A 168 19.82 11.92 -8.25
CA GLU A 168 19.96 12.43 -9.61
C GLU A 168 21.37 12.32 -10.17
N ASN A 169 21.47 11.69 -11.35
CA ASN A 169 22.67 11.67 -12.19
C ASN A 169 23.08 13.06 -12.73
N SER A 170 22.38 14.14 -12.37
CA SER A 170 22.77 15.53 -12.58
C SER A 170 23.72 16.01 -11.45
N TYR A 171 23.28 15.85 -10.20
CA TYR A 171 24.02 16.14 -8.97
C TYR A 171 25.33 15.34 -8.89
N LEU A 172 25.29 14.05 -9.23
CA LEU A 172 26.49 13.19 -9.32
C LEU A 172 27.47 13.57 -10.45
N LYS A 173 27.20 14.64 -11.20
CA LYS A 173 28.13 15.25 -12.18
C LYS A 173 28.60 16.66 -11.78
N SER A 174 27.97 17.30 -10.80
CA SER A 174 28.44 18.55 -10.20
C SER A 174 29.37 18.35 -9.00
N LEU A 175 29.30 17.18 -8.33
CA LEU A 175 30.16 16.84 -7.20
C LEU A 175 31.65 17.04 -7.49
N GLU A 176 32.33 17.74 -6.59
CA GLU A 176 33.78 17.84 -6.55
C GLU A 176 34.42 16.76 -5.66
N LYS A 177 35.74 16.60 -5.80
CA LYS A 177 36.50 15.56 -5.11
C LYS A 177 36.67 15.86 -3.63
N GLY A 178 36.10 14.99 -2.79
CA GLY A 178 36.11 15.13 -1.32
C GLY A 178 34.95 15.97 -0.78
N GLU A 179 33.99 16.33 -1.62
CA GLU A 179 32.70 16.90 -1.20
C GLU A 179 31.86 15.84 -0.46
N THR A 180 30.94 16.29 0.38
CA THR A 180 29.89 15.43 0.97
C THR A 180 28.85 15.11 -0.09
N VAL A 181 28.38 13.85 -0.13
CA VAL A 181 27.23 13.47 -0.94
C VAL A 181 25.98 13.58 -0.09
N GLU A 182 25.19 14.62 -0.36
CA GLU A 182 23.90 14.86 0.28
C GLU A 182 22.85 13.89 -0.26
N ILE A 183 22.08 13.27 0.64
CA ILE A 183 21.05 12.29 0.33
C ILE A 183 19.72 12.77 0.92
N SER A 184 18.77 13.06 0.03
CA SER A 184 17.40 13.42 0.41
C SER A 184 16.52 12.18 0.48
N ASN A 185 15.55 12.17 1.40
CA ASN A 185 14.50 11.16 1.45
C ASN A 185 13.64 11.07 0.18
N ALA A 186 13.60 12.14 -0.63
CA ALA A 186 12.92 12.17 -1.92
C ALA A 186 13.72 11.53 -3.07
N ALA A 187 15.00 11.18 -2.85
CA ALA A 187 15.82 10.41 -3.78
C ALA A 187 16.91 9.61 -3.05
N PRO A 188 16.53 8.63 -2.19
CA PRO A 188 17.43 8.04 -1.20
C PRO A 188 18.20 6.81 -1.70
N VAL A 189 18.04 6.41 -2.97
CA VAL A 189 18.74 5.25 -3.54
C VAL A 189 20.00 5.70 -4.27
N LEU A 190 21.11 5.03 -4.00
CA LEU A 190 22.31 5.04 -4.82
C LEU A 190 22.53 3.66 -5.42
N THR A 191 22.61 3.58 -6.76
CA THR A 191 22.90 2.32 -7.47
C THR A 191 24.39 1.98 -7.44
N GLN A 192 24.75 0.73 -7.74
CA GLN A 192 26.14 0.26 -7.82
C GLN A 192 27.01 1.15 -8.73
N ASP A 193 26.52 1.50 -9.92
CA ASP A 193 27.22 2.38 -10.87
C ASP A 193 27.43 3.80 -10.31
N GLN A 194 26.50 4.29 -9.48
CA GLN A 194 26.63 5.58 -8.80
C GLN A 194 27.62 5.52 -7.64
N LEU A 195 27.59 4.44 -6.83
CA LEU A 195 28.51 4.23 -5.71
C LEU A 195 29.95 4.10 -6.18
N GLU A 196 30.21 3.34 -7.24
CA GLU A 196 31.54 3.20 -7.85
C GLU A 196 32.01 4.52 -8.47
N ARG A 197 31.13 5.26 -9.17
CA ARG A 197 31.42 6.60 -9.70
C ARG A 197 31.83 7.59 -8.59
N ILE A 198 31.15 7.57 -7.46
CA ILE A 198 31.46 8.40 -6.29
C ILE A 198 32.81 7.97 -5.68
N ALA A 199 33.11 6.67 -5.68
CA ALA A 199 34.39 6.13 -5.22
C ALA A 199 35.55 6.55 -6.14
N GLU A 200 35.41 6.41 -7.46
CA GLU A 200 36.38 6.86 -8.48
C GLU A 200 36.74 8.33 -8.31
N LEU A 201 35.72 9.21 -8.20
CA LEU A 201 35.87 10.66 -8.02
C LEU A 201 36.78 11.01 -6.82
N ASN A 202 36.78 10.17 -5.79
CA ASN A 202 37.50 10.38 -4.52
C ASN A 202 38.83 9.59 -4.42
N ASP A 203 39.44 9.15 -5.52
CA ASP A 203 40.61 8.23 -5.54
C ASP A 203 40.37 6.91 -4.75
N TYR A 204 39.14 6.39 -4.71
CA TYR A 204 38.77 5.26 -3.84
C TYR A 204 39.05 5.48 -2.35
N ARG A 205 39.05 6.74 -1.89
CA ARG A 205 39.15 7.11 -0.48
C ARG A 205 37.76 7.16 0.16
N ARG A 206 37.74 7.36 1.48
CA ARG A 206 36.50 7.43 2.24
C ARG A 206 35.70 8.67 1.85
N VAL A 207 34.44 8.46 1.51
CA VAL A 207 33.46 9.49 1.15
C VAL A 207 32.53 9.67 2.35
N THR A 208 32.09 10.90 2.61
CA THR A 208 30.99 11.17 3.54
C THR A 208 29.69 11.25 2.77
N LEU A 209 28.74 10.40 3.14
CA LEU A 209 27.33 10.52 2.78
C LEU A 209 26.62 11.27 3.92
N ALA A 210 25.66 12.14 3.64
CA ALA A 210 24.91 12.88 4.66
C ALA A 210 23.41 12.95 4.37
N GLY A 211 22.64 13.23 5.42
CA GLY A 211 21.22 13.56 5.39
C GLY A 211 20.86 14.36 6.64
N GLU A 212 19.58 14.69 6.80
CA GLU A 212 19.08 15.74 7.72
C GLU A 212 19.69 15.74 9.14
N ASP A 213 19.70 14.61 9.85
CA ASP A 213 20.30 14.47 11.19
C ASP A 213 21.54 13.54 11.24
N TRP A 214 22.17 13.20 10.12
CA TRP A 214 23.21 12.16 10.09
C TRP A 214 24.28 12.32 9.01
N SER A 215 25.48 11.79 9.29
CA SER A 215 26.47 11.52 8.25
C SER A 215 27.21 10.20 8.44
N TYR A 216 27.73 9.64 7.36
CA TYR A 216 28.40 8.35 7.32
C TYR A 216 29.64 8.37 6.41
N THR A 217 30.83 8.38 7.00
CA THR A 217 32.11 8.39 6.28
C THR A 217 32.64 6.97 6.09
N VAL A 218 32.61 6.43 4.86
CA VAL A 218 32.88 5.01 4.53
C VAL A 218 33.62 4.86 3.17
N LEU A 219 34.14 3.67 2.87
CA LEU A 219 34.58 3.32 1.49
C LEU A 219 33.39 2.75 0.71
N LEU A 220 33.27 3.08 -0.58
CA LEU A 220 32.13 2.72 -1.44
C LEU A 220 32.50 1.77 -2.60
N SER A 221 33.77 1.33 -2.70
CA SER A 221 34.24 0.36 -3.69
C SER A 221 33.53 -1.00 -3.54
N ASP A 222 33.22 -1.63 -4.68
CA ASP A 222 32.60 -2.97 -4.76
C ASP A 222 31.26 -3.10 -4.00
N GLU A 223 30.52 -2.00 -3.82
CA GLU A 223 29.23 -1.98 -3.11
C GLU A 223 28.02 -2.15 -4.05
N GLU A 224 27.12 -3.09 -3.72
CA GLU A 224 25.79 -3.23 -4.35
C GLU A 224 24.87 -2.03 -4.05
N ASP A 225 23.82 -1.82 -4.86
CA ASP A 225 22.76 -0.81 -4.68
C ASP A 225 22.33 -0.63 -3.22
N LYS A 226 22.19 0.62 -2.75
CA LYS A 226 21.79 0.91 -1.36
C LYS A 226 20.70 1.96 -1.26
N ASN A 227 19.72 1.64 -0.43
CA ASN A 227 18.66 2.54 0.00
C ASN A 227 19.04 3.18 1.35
N PHE A 228 19.12 4.50 1.37
CA PHE A 228 19.48 5.34 2.52
C PHE A 228 18.28 6.07 3.14
N ARG A 229 17.03 5.71 2.80
CA ARG A 229 15.81 6.32 3.35
C ARG A 229 15.92 6.35 4.86
N PHE A 230 15.66 7.52 5.42
CA PHE A 230 15.94 7.90 6.80
C PHE A 230 14.67 8.42 7.45
N THR A 231 14.45 8.15 8.74
CA THR A 231 13.36 8.74 9.49
C THR A 231 13.61 8.76 10.99
N ASN A 232 13.14 9.82 11.65
CA ASN A 232 13.10 9.92 13.11
C ASN A 232 11.87 9.21 13.72
N ALA A 233 11.07 8.51 12.90
CA ALA A 233 9.97 7.68 13.36
C ALA A 233 10.46 6.57 14.30
N GLY A 234 9.82 6.48 15.47
CA GLY A 234 10.23 5.58 16.55
C GLY A 234 9.77 4.14 16.37
N ALA A 235 10.64 3.20 16.76
CA ALA A 235 10.34 1.77 16.76
C ALA A 235 9.18 1.47 17.72
N LYS A 236 8.08 0.93 17.17
CA LYS A 236 6.81 0.73 17.89
C LYS A 236 6.97 -0.16 19.12
N GLU A 237 7.84 -1.17 19.05
CA GLU A 237 8.11 -2.10 20.16
C GLU A 237 8.84 -1.40 21.33
N ILE A 238 9.73 -0.44 21.02
CA ILE A 238 10.49 0.32 22.02
C ILE A 238 9.57 1.33 22.70
N LEU A 239 8.79 2.08 21.93
CA LEU A 239 7.83 3.05 22.46
C LEU A 239 6.74 2.39 23.33
N GLN A 240 6.26 1.20 22.96
CA GLN A 240 5.28 0.45 23.76
C GLN A 240 5.88 -0.13 25.05
N LYS A 241 7.17 -0.48 25.07
CA LYS A 241 7.85 -1.06 26.24
C LYS A 241 8.36 -0.01 27.23
N TYR A 242 8.66 1.20 26.74
CA TYR A 242 9.17 2.32 27.55
C TYR A 242 8.37 3.62 27.28
N PRO A 243 7.05 3.64 27.54
CA PRO A 243 6.18 4.77 27.17
C PRO A 243 6.48 6.07 27.93
N ASP A 244 7.00 5.97 29.15
CA ASP A 244 7.41 7.10 29.99
C ASP A 244 8.87 7.52 29.76
N GLN A 245 9.42 7.29 28.55
CA GLN A 245 10.83 7.55 28.23
C GLN A 245 11.02 8.21 26.86
N ASP A 246 11.91 9.19 26.85
CA ASP A 246 12.19 10.08 25.74
C ASP A 246 13.27 9.50 24.83
N PHE A 247 13.07 9.61 23.51
CA PHE A 247 13.94 9.00 22.49
C PHE A 247 14.04 9.92 21.27
N LYS A 248 15.26 10.14 20.75
CA LYS A 248 15.48 10.49 19.35
C LYS A 248 15.87 9.22 18.60
N PHE A 249 15.17 8.91 17.53
CA PHE A 249 15.44 7.74 16.67
C PHE A 249 16.11 8.18 15.38
N PHE A 250 16.89 7.26 14.79
CA PHE A 250 17.60 7.43 13.54
C PHE A 250 17.41 6.11 12.77
N THR A 251 16.26 5.96 12.13
CA THR A 251 15.81 4.71 11.52
C THR A 251 16.13 4.70 10.04
N PHE A 252 16.86 3.67 9.57
CA PHE A 252 17.13 3.41 8.16
C PHE A 252 16.41 2.13 7.70
N PRO A 253 15.18 2.20 7.12
CA PRO A 253 14.42 1.01 6.73
C PRO A 253 15.13 0.10 5.72
N GLY A 254 15.93 0.67 4.80
CA GLY A 254 16.81 -0.10 3.89
C GLY A 254 17.80 -1.01 4.60
N THR A 255 18.16 -0.69 5.85
CA THR A 255 19.21 -1.35 6.65
C THR A 255 20.56 -1.54 5.91
N PRO A 256 21.07 -0.53 5.16
CA PRO A 256 22.16 -0.72 4.21
C PRO A 256 23.45 -1.17 4.89
N SER A 257 24.08 -2.20 4.31
CA SER A 257 25.30 -2.81 4.81
C SER A 257 26.47 -2.66 3.84
N PHE A 258 27.67 -2.53 4.40
CA PHE A 258 28.90 -2.19 3.70
C PHE A 258 29.98 -3.25 3.94
N ALA A 259 30.84 -3.44 2.94
CA ALA A 259 32.04 -4.29 3.04
C ALA A 259 33.03 -3.76 4.09
N THR A 260 33.04 -2.44 4.33
CA THR A 260 33.99 -1.79 5.25
C THR A 260 33.30 -1.11 6.44
N THR A 261 34.06 -0.87 7.53
CA THR A 261 33.54 -0.15 8.69
C THR A 261 33.60 1.36 8.47
N GLY A 262 32.43 2.00 8.39
CA GLY A 262 32.23 3.44 8.38
C GLY A 262 32.46 4.13 9.74
N THR A 263 32.37 5.45 9.74
CA THR A 263 32.13 6.27 10.93
C THR A 263 30.74 6.86 10.76
N VAL A 264 29.85 6.72 11.75
CA VAL A 264 28.56 7.43 11.79
C VAL A 264 28.72 8.64 12.71
N VAL A 265 28.16 9.77 12.31
CA VAL A 265 27.84 10.92 13.16
C VAL A 265 26.32 11.11 13.15
N LEU A 266 25.73 11.36 14.31
CA LEU A 266 24.30 11.67 14.48
C LEU A 266 24.18 13.06 15.14
N ASP A 267 23.30 13.91 14.62
CA ASP A 267 22.91 15.17 15.25
C ASP A 267 21.88 14.89 16.36
N VAL A 268 22.18 15.35 17.57
CA VAL A 268 21.35 15.27 18.77
C VAL A 268 21.22 16.64 19.46
N SER A 269 21.55 17.73 18.77
CA SER A 269 21.56 19.11 19.29
C SER A 269 20.18 19.56 19.81
N ASP A 270 19.12 19.02 19.22
CA ASP A 270 17.72 19.21 19.62
C ASP A 270 17.34 18.53 20.95
N VAL A 271 18.09 17.50 21.37
CA VAL A 271 17.81 16.70 22.58
C VAL A 271 18.93 16.68 23.61
N GLU A 272 20.14 17.16 23.32
CA GLU A 272 21.30 17.06 24.23
C GLU A 272 21.03 17.75 25.58
N GLU A 273 20.58 19.01 25.59
CA GLU A 273 20.25 19.73 26.83
C GLU A 273 19.07 19.07 27.57
N ALA A 274 18.05 18.60 26.85
CA ALA A 274 16.83 18.03 27.42
C ALA A 274 17.08 16.64 28.06
N PHE A 275 17.98 15.84 27.49
CA PHE A 275 18.29 14.49 27.97
C PHE A 275 19.46 14.49 28.98
N GLY A 276 20.42 15.42 28.84
CA GLY A 276 21.57 15.61 29.73
C GLY A 276 22.61 14.48 29.67
N GLN A 277 22.25 13.27 30.08
CA GLN A 277 23.08 12.07 29.89
C GLN A 277 22.54 11.23 28.74
N LEU A 278 23.22 11.29 27.61
CA LEU A 278 22.88 10.51 26.43
C LEU A 278 23.32 9.05 26.56
N TYR A 279 22.43 8.12 26.18
CA TYR A 279 22.72 6.70 26.00
C TYR A 279 22.34 6.29 24.57
N THR A 280 23.29 5.73 23.80
CA THR A 280 23.09 5.34 22.40
C THR A 280 22.94 3.83 22.26
N TYR A 281 21.96 3.41 21.45
CA TYR A 281 21.71 1.99 21.15
C TYR A 281 21.50 1.76 19.65
N ARG A 282 21.86 0.56 19.19
CA ARG A 282 21.44 -0.02 17.91
C ARG A 282 20.29 -0.99 18.20
N TYR A 283 19.18 -0.81 17.51
CA TYR A 283 18.09 -1.77 17.42
C TYR A 283 18.17 -2.49 16.07
N ALA A 284 18.26 -3.81 16.10
CA ALA A 284 18.27 -4.65 14.91
C ALA A 284 17.73 -6.04 15.26
N ASP A 285 16.95 -6.63 14.34
CA ASP A 285 16.46 -8.01 14.42
C ASP A 285 15.76 -8.36 15.75
N GLY A 286 14.98 -7.40 16.30
CA GLY A 286 14.28 -7.54 17.58
C GLY A 286 15.16 -7.38 18.83
N ARG A 287 16.40 -6.88 18.69
CA ARG A 287 17.41 -6.87 19.76
C ARG A 287 18.06 -5.50 19.94
N LEU A 288 18.27 -5.11 21.20
CA LEU A 288 19.00 -3.91 21.59
C LEU A 288 20.47 -4.22 21.90
N TYR A 289 21.36 -3.43 21.29
CA TYR A 289 22.80 -3.43 21.49
C TYR A 289 23.25 -2.05 21.94
N TYR A 290 24.00 -1.94 23.04
CA TYR A 290 24.60 -0.67 23.46
C TYR A 290 25.70 -0.24 22.47
N ILE A 291 25.66 1.02 22.04
CA ILE A 291 26.75 1.65 21.30
C ILE A 291 27.53 2.52 22.28
N LYS A 292 28.85 2.31 22.37
CA LYS A 292 29.74 3.29 22.99
C LYS A 292 30.03 4.42 21.99
N ALA A 293 29.08 5.34 21.86
CA ALA A 293 29.30 6.59 21.16
C ALA A 293 30.24 7.51 21.96
N VAL A 294 30.78 8.52 21.30
CA VAL A 294 31.53 9.64 21.88
C VAL A 294 31.02 10.95 21.26
N PRO A 295 31.19 12.11 21.91
CA PRO A 295 30.96 13.40 21.25
C PRO A 295 31.76 13.51 19.95
N GLY A 296 31.17 14.12 18.93
CA GLY A 296 31.84 14.39 17.64
C GLY A 296 32.76 15.60 17.67
N GLU A 297 33.11 16.09 16.47
CA GLU A 297 33.89 17.33 16.31
C GLU A 297 33.01 18.59 16.39
N GLU A 298 31.70 18.43 16.13
CA GLU A 298 30.67 19.47 16.22
C GLU A 298 29.86 19.31 17.51
N GLU A 299 29.51 20.42 18.14
CA GLU A 299 28.66 20.46 19.35
C GLU A 299 27.27 19.92 19.04
N GLY A 300 26.65 19.17 19.96
CA GLY A 300 25.39 18.48 19.68
C GLY A 300 25.51 17.21 18.82
N THR A 301 26.69 16.66 18.56
CA THR A 301 26.84 15.44 17.72
C THR A 301 27.41 14.22 18.45
N LEU A 302 26.95 13.02 18.07
CA LEU A 302 27.45 11.73 18.58
C LEU A 302 28.07 10.87 17.48
N THR A 303 29.32 10.48 17.68
CA THR A 303 30.13 9.69 16.75
C THR A 303 30.32 8.24 17.21
N PHE A 304 30.19 7.27 16.29
CA PHE A 304 30.55 5.87 16.49
C PHE A 304 30.98 5.16 15.20
N ARG A 305 31.25 3.85 15.26
CA ARG A 305 31.70 3.05 14.12
C ARG A 305 30.84 1.81 13.93
N THR A 306 30.45 1.55 12.68
CA THR A 306 29.59 0.43 12.24
C THR A 306 29.89 0.09 10.77
N ARG A 307 29.35 -1.02 10.28
CA ARG A 307 29.35 -1.42 8.84
C ARG A 307 27.92 -1.59 8.30
N ARG A 308 26.93 -1.12 9.05
CA ARG A 308 25.50 -1.13 8.75
C ARG A 308 24.88 0.13 9.31
N LEU A 309 23.96 0.72 8.57
CA LEU A 309 22.95 1.62 9.13
C LEU A 309 21.70 0.75 9.37
N ASP A 310 21.09 0.85 10.55
CA ASP A 310 19.89 0.07 10.91
C ASP A 310 18.93 1.03 11.66
N THR A 311 18.28 0.64 12.76
CA THR A 311 17.74 1.66 13.70
C THR A 311 18.79 2.01 14.74
N PHE A 312 19.14 3.28 14.87
CA PHE A 312 19.82 3.80 16.05
C PHE A 312 18.84 4.63 16.89
N LEU A 313 19.12 4.76 18.18
CA LEU A 313 18.35 5.61 19.08
C LEU A 313 19.22 6.18 20.21
N VAL A 314 18.86 7.37 20.64
CA VAL A 314 19.49 8.13 21.72
C VAL A 314 18.42 8.47 22.76
N THR A 315 18.74 8.34 24.05
CA THR A 315 17.78 8.49 25.15
C THR A 315 18.43 8.95 26.45
N ASN A 316 17.63 9.49 27.37
CA ASN A 316 18.06 10.00 28.68
C ASN A 316 18.28 8.92 29.77
N ARG A 317 17.92 7.65 29.52
CA ARG A 317 18.02 6.55 30.49
C ARG A 317 18.51 5.25 29.88
N SER A 318 19.34 4.52 30.63
CA SER A 318 19.90 3.24 30.17
C SER A 318 18.84 2.15 30.04
N LEU A 319 18.68 1.60 28.84
CA LEU A 319 17.86 0.42 28.56
C LEU A 319 18.59 -0.89 28.90
N PRO A 320 17.85 -1.96 29.29
CA PRO A 320 18.39 -3.32 29.36
C PRO A 320 18.75 -3.86 27.96
N LEU A 321 19.78 -4.71 27.89
CA LEU A 321 20.26 -5.30 26.64
C LEU A 321 19.65 -6.68 26.40
N GLY A 322 19.42 -7.02 25.12
CA GLY A 322 18.88 -8.33 24.73
C GLY A 322 17.74 -8.23 23.73
N GLU A 323 16.89 -9.25 23.72
CA GLU A 323 15.63 -9.29 22.97
C GLU A 323 14.58 -8.38 23.64
N LEU A 324 13.69 -7.79 22.82
CA LEU A 324 12.58 -6.95 23.28
C LEU A 324 11.29 -7.74 23.55
#